data_AF-A0A965NNT1-F1
#
_entry.id   AF-A0A965NNT1-F1
#
_cell.length_a   1.000
_cell.length_b   1.000
_cell.length_c   1.000
_cell.angle_alpha   90.00
_cell.angle_beta   90.00
_cell.angle_gamma   90.00
#
_symmetry.space_group_name_H-M   'P 1'
#
loop_
_entity.id
_entity.type
_entity.pdbx_description
1 polymer ?
#
loop_
_entity_poly.entity_id
_entity_poly.type
_entity_poly.pdbx_seq_one_letter_code
_entity_poly.pdbx_strand_id
1 'polypeptide(L)'
;MKAEDLTAVAYFAGWRVVRWLPEKSAYRLFEFVADRTSAKNGKSFQRLESNLKRVVPELSDRELRNLAQVGMRSYLRYWCDTFRSPDWDTERIQSTVTVNDSELLLEPVRSKRGVVVALPHAGNWDHAGSY
;
A
#
# COMPACT_ATOMS: atom_id res chain seq x y z
N MET A 1 7.20 30.67 -6.92
CA MET A 1 7.07 29.35 -6.27
C MET A 1 7.64 28.32 -7.22
N LYS A 2 8.59 27.49 -6.80
CA LYS A 2 9.20 26.46 -7.67
C LYS A 2 8.18 25.34 -7.92
N ALA A 3 8.36 24.57 -9.01
CA ALA A 3 7.46 23.46 -9.33
C ALA A 3 7.44 22.36 -8.23
N GLU A 4 8.57 22.18 -7.56
CA GLU A 4 8.74 21.29 -6.41
C GLU A 4 7.86 21.74 -5.23
N ASP A 5 7.83 23.05 -4.93
CA ASP A 5 6.98 23.62 -3.89
C ASP A 5 5.48 23.37 -4.19
N LEU A 6 5.07 23.51 -5.46
CA LEU A 6 3.68 23.26 -5.86
C LEU A 6 3.30 21.78 -5.69
N THR A 7 4.21 20.87 -6.01
CA THR A 7 3.99 19.42 -5.87
C THR A 7 3.86 19.04 -4.40
N ALA A 8 4.73 19.58 -3.54
CA ALA A 8 4.65 19.38 -2.11
C ALA A 8 3.34 19.91 -1.53
N VAL A 9 2.93 21.13 -1.91
CA VAL A 9 1.65 21.72 -1.49
C VAL A 9 0.47 20.84 -1.92
N ALA A 10 0.45 20.38 -3.17
CA ALA A 10 -0.60 19.49 -3.67
C ALA A 10 -0.64 18.15 -2.91
N TYR A 11 0.53 17.59 -2.60
CA TYR A 11 0.66 16.37 -1.82
C TYR A 11 0.12 16.54 -0.40
N PHE A 12 0.53 17.59 0.32
CA PHE A 12 0.04 17.86 1.68
C PHE A 12 -1.46 18.20 1.72
N ALA A 13 -1.96 18.94 0.72
CA ALA A 13 -3.39 19.20 0.59
C ALA A 13 -4.15 17.89 0.37
N GLY A 14 -3.68 17.02 -0.55
CA GLY A 14 -4.26 15.71 -0.80
C GLY A 14 -4.27 14.84 0.46
N TRP A 15 -3.14 14.76 1.17
CA TRP A 15 -3.03 14.05 2.44
C TRP A 15 -4.11 14.53 3.43
N ARG A 16 -4.20 15.84 3.64
CA ARG A 16 -5.15 16.41 4.61
C ARG A 16 -6.61 16.16 4.21
N VAL A 17 -6.94 16.27 2.93
CA VAL A 17 -8.28 15.93 2.41
C VAL A 17 -8.61 14.46 2.67
N VAL A 18 -7.70 13.54 2.38
CA VAL A 18 -7.92 12.10 2.59
C VAL A 18 -8.16 11.76 4.06
N ARG A 19 -7.47 12.44 4.98
CA ARG A 19 -7.69 12.29 6.44
C ARG A 19 -9.06 12.78 6.90
N TRP A 20 -9.62 13.80 6.25
CA TRP A 20 -10.94 14.34 6.59
C TRP A 20 -12.11 13.55 6.02
N LEU A 21 -11.89 12.74 4.99
CA LEU A 21 -12.95 11.94 4.40
C LEU A 21 -13.38 10.82 5.37
N PRO A 22 -14.69 10.52 5.43
CA PRO A 22 -15.16 9.30 6.07
C PRO A 22 -14.47 8.08 5.44
N GLU A 23 -14.15 7.11 6.28
CA GLU A 23 -13.36 5.93 5.90
C GLU A 23 -13.84 5.24 4.61
N LYS A 24 -15.14 4.92 4.57
CA LYS A 24 -15.75 4.24 3.42
C LYS A 24 -15.64 5.07 2.14
N SER A 25 -15.71 6.40 2.26
CA SER A 25 -15.59 7.31 1.13
C SER A 25 -14.15 7.38 0.63
N ALA A 26 -13.16 7.41 1.54
CA ALA A 26 -11.75 7.39 1.18
C ALA A 26 -11.40 6.11 0.41
N TYR A 27 -11.75 4.93 0.94
CA TYR A 27 -11.45 3.67 0.25
C TYR A 27 -12.14 3.55 -1.11
N ARG A 28 -13.41 3.97 -1.22
CA ARG A 28 -14.12 4.00 -2.51
C ARG A 28 -13.47 4.94 -3.51
N LEU A 29 -12.97 6.09 -3.06
CA LEU A 29 -12.25 7.03 -3.92
C LEU A 29 -10.97 6.39 -4.49
N PHE A 30 -10.16 5.75 -3.64
CA PHE A 30 -8.92 5.11 -4.08
C PHE A 30 -9.17 3.88 -4.97
N GLU A 31 -10.21 3.10 -4.69
CA GLU A 31 -10.63 2.00 -5.57
C GLU A 31 -11.07 2.54 -6.95
N PHE A 32 -11.87 3.60 -6.98
CA PHE A 32 -12.26 4.27 -8.22
C PHE A 32 -11.04 4.79 -9.01
N VAL A 33 -10.09 5.42 -8.32
CA VAL A 33 -8.85 5.90 -8.96
C VAL A 33 -8.01 4.72 -9.49
N ALA A 34 -7.97 3.59 -8.78
CA ALA A 34 -7.26 2.39 -9.21
C ALA A 34 -7.86 1.84 -10.50
N ASP A 35 -9.19 1.71 -10.54
CA ASP A 35 -9.92 1.22 -11.70
C ASP A 35 -9.77 2.15 -12.89
N ARG A 36 -9.89 3.47 -12.66
CA ARG A 36 -9.74 4.45 -13.73
C ARG A 36 -8.32 4.48 -14.28
N THR A 37 -7.31 4.33 -13.42
CA THR A 37 -5.89 4.27 -13.82
C THR A 37 -5.59 3.00 -14.60
N SER A 38 -6.12 1.87 -14.16
CA SER A 38 -5.99 0.58 -14.83
C SER A 38 -6.68 0.60 -16.20
N ALA A 39 -7.87 1.18 -16.30
CA ALA A 39 -8.62 1.32 -17.55
C ALA A 39 -7.92 2.23 -18.57
N LYS A 40 -7.13 3.23 -18.13
CA LYS A 40 -6.30 4.05 -19.03
C LYS A 40 -5.16 3.25 -19.66
N ASN A 41 -4.79 2.09 -19.11
CA ASN A 41 -3.73 1.23 -19.61
C ASN A 41 -2.41 1.97 -19.89
N GLY A 42 -2.05 2.94 -19.04
CA GLY A 42 -0.86 3.76 -19.23
C GLY A 42 0.46 3.00 -18.96
N LYS A 43 1.58 3.66 -19.22
CA LYS A 43 2.94 3.07 -19.09
C LYS A 43 3.18 2.39 -17.74
N SER A 44 2.74 3.00 -16.63
CA SER A 44 2.92 2.44 -15.28
C SER A 44 2.10 1.16 -15.06
N PHE A 45 0.87 1.09 -15.60
CA PHE A 45 0.03 -0.10 -15.50
C PHE A 45 0.59 -1.25 -16.36
N GLN A 46 1.03 -0.95 -17.58
CA GLN A 46 1.72 -1.92 -18.44
C GLN A 46 3.03 -2.43 -17.81
N ARG A 47 3.73 -1.56 -17.06
CA ARG A 47 4.91 -1.97 -16.30
C ARG A 47 4.53 -2.97 -15.20
N LEU A 48 3.44 -2.74 -14.48
CA LEU A 48 2.92 -3.69 -13.50
C LEU A 48 2.59 -5.04 -14.15
N GLU A 49 1.87 -5.04 -15.29
CA GLU A 49 1.61 -6.27 -16.06
C GLU A 49 2.91 -6.99 -16.46
N SER A 50 3.91 -6.25 -16.94
CA SER A 50 5.21 -6.81 -17.34
C SER A 50 5.98 -7.42 -16.16
N ASN A 51 5.89 -6.80 -14.97
CA ASN A 51 6.49 -7.34 -13.76
C ASN A 51 5.77 -8.62 -13.33
N LEU A 52 4.43 -8.62 -13.33
CA LEU A 52 3.63 -9.80 -12.98
C LEU A 52 3.88 -10.97 -13.94
N LYS A 53 4.07 -10.71 -15.24
CA LYS A 53 4.43 -11.75 -16.22
C LYS A 53 5.74 -12.47 -15.89
N ARG A 54 6.64 -11.85 -15.14
CA ARG A 54 7.88 -12.47 -14.66
C ARG A 54 7.66 -13.30 -13.38
N VAL A 55 6.68 -12.91 -12.57
CA VAL A 55 6.37 -13.57 -11.29
C VAL A 55 5.50 -14.81 -11.51
N VAL A 56 4.53 -14.72 -12.43
CA VAL A 56 3.55 -15.77 -12.77
C VAL A 56 3.45 -15.91 -14.30
N PRO A 57 4.50 -16.46 -14.96
CA PRO A 57 4.58 -16.55 -16.42
C PRO A 57 3.54 -17.45 -17.06
N GLU A 58 2.89 -18.33 -16.29
CA GLU A 58 1.86 -19.27 -16.72
C GLU A 58 0.50 -18.61 -17.01
N LEU A 59 0.24 -17.42 -16.49
CA LEU A 59 -1.02 -16.72 -16.69
C LEU A 59 -1.13 -16.17 -18.13
N SER A 60 -2.33 -16.28 -18.70
CA SER A 60 -2.65 -15.60 -19.96
C SER A 60 -2.60 -14.08 -19.80
N ASP A 61 -2.43 -13.34 -20.90
CA ASP A 61 -2.38 -11.87 -20.84
C ASP A 61 -3.66 -11.26 -20.23
N ARG A 62 -4.82 -11.92 -20.39
CA ARG A 62 -6.08 -11.50 -19.76
C ARG A 62 -6.06 -11.72 -18.23
N GLU A 63 -5.54 -12.85 -17.78
CA GLU A 63 -5.40 -13.13 -16.34
C GLU A 63 -4.37 -12.22 -15.68
N LEU A 64 -3.25 -11.95 -16.36
CA LEU A 64 -2.26 -10.97 -15.93
C LEU A 64 -2.85 -9.56 -15.79
N ARG A 65 -3.68 -9.14 -16.75
CA ARG A 65 -4.39 -7.85 -16.67
C ARG A 65 -5.33 -7.79 -15.47
N ASN A 66 -6.10 -8.85 -15.22
CA ASN A 66 -6.99 -8.92 -14.06
C ASN A 66 -6.19 -8.89 -12.75
N LEU A 67 -5.08 -9.63 -12.68
CA LEU A 67 -4.18 -9.61 -11.53
C LEU A 67 -3.55 -8.23 -11.33
N ALA A 68 -3.16 -7.54 -12.41
CA ALA A 68 -2.64 -6.19 -12.36
C ALA A 68 -3.69 -5.17 -11.87
N GLN A 69 -4.98 -5.34 -12.21
CA GLN A 69 -6.06 -4.51 -11.67
C GLN A 69 -6.22 -4.71 -10.16
N VAL A 70 -6.21 -5.96 -9.68
CA VAL A 70 -6.21 -6.28 -8.25
C VAL A 70 -4.97 -5.68 -7.56
N GLY A 71 -3.80 -5.81 -8.18
CA GLY A 71 -2.55 -5.22 -7.70
C GLY A 71 -2.60 -3.69 -7.62
N MET A 72 -3.21 -3.02 -8.60
CA MET A 72 -3.40 -1.57 -8.60
C MET A 72 -4.33 -1.11 -7.47
N ARG A 73 -5.42 -1.85 -7.21
CA ARG A 73 -6.29 -1.59 -6.05
C ARG A 73 -5.53 -1.77 -4.73
N SER A 74 -4.72 -2.82 -4.61
CA SER A 74 -3.86 -3.05 -3.44
C SER A 74 -2.85 -1.91 -3.24
N TYR A 75 -2.18 -1.48 -4.31
CA TYR A 75 -1.23 -0.37 -4.30
C TYR A 75 -1.86 0.96 -3.87
N LEU A 76 -3.07 1.27 -4.38
CA LEU A 76 -3.76 2.50 -3.97
C LEU A 76 -4.41 2.38 -2.59
N ARG A 77 -4.78 1.18 -2.14
CA ARG A 77 -5.15 0.95 -0.73
C ARG A 77 -3.98 1.27 0.19
N TYR A 78 -2.76 0.82 -0.14
CA TYR A 78 -1.55 1.16 0.62
C TYR A 78 -1.43 2.68 0.80
N TRP A 79 -1.52 3.46 -0.29
CA TRP A 79 -1.46 4.93 -0.18
C TRP A 79 -2.60 5.55 0.64
N CYS A 80 -3.82 5.05 0.48
CA CYS A 80 -4.95 5.50 1.30
C CYS A 80 -4.69 5.26 2.78
N ASP A 81 -4.18 4.07 3.12
CA ASP A 81 -3.82 3.71 4.49
C ASP A 81 -2.67 4.59 4.99
N THR A 82 -1.59 4.78 4.24
CA THR A 82 -0.45 5.64 4.62
C THR A 82 -0.89 7.08 4.90
N PHE A 83 -1.83 7.65 4.12
CA PHE A 83 -2.34 8.98 4.41
C PHE A 83 -3.17 9.04 5.69
N ARG A 84 -3.86 7.95 6.05
CA ARG A 84 -4.83 7.93 7.16
C ARG A 84 -4.27 7.31 8.45
N SER A 85 -3.22 6.50 8.37
CA SER A 85 -2.62 5.82 9.51
C SER A 85 -2.12 6.74 10.62
N PRO A 86 -1.74 8.01 10.38
CA PRO A 86 -1.46 8.94 11.48
C PRO A 86 -2.66 9.24 12.39
N ASP A 87 -3.89 8.94 11.97
CA ASP A 87 -5.11 9.08 12.78
C ASP A 87 -5.56 7.75 13.41
N TRP A 88 -4.85 6.63 13.17
CA TRP A 88 -5.21 5.34 13.76
C TRP A 88 -4.75 5.28 15.20
N ASP A 89 -5.63 4.82 16.09
CA ASP A 89 -5.27 4.52 17.47
C ASP A 89 -4.61 3.13 17.59
N THR A 90 -4.04 2.88 18.75
CA THR A 90 -3.36 1.61 19.06
C THR A 90 -4.31 0.41 18.95
N GLU A 91 -5.57 0.57 19.35
CA GLU A 91 -6.56 -0.51 19.29
C GLU A 91 -6.85 -0.94 17.85
N ARG A 92 -7.03 0.02 16.94
CA ARG A 92 -7.20 -0.25 15.52
C ARG A 92 -5.99 -0.98 14.94
N ILE A 93 -4.78 -0.53 15.23
CA ILE A 93 -3.56 -1.16 14.72
C ILE A 93 -3.47 -2.61 15.23
N GLN A 94 -3.63 -2.83 16.53
CA GLN A 94 -3.52 -4.16 17.14
C GLN A 94 -4.62 -5.13 16.69
N SER A 95 -5.85 -4.65 16.52
CA SER A 95 -7.00 -5.49 16.13
C SER A 95 -7.04 -5.85 14.65
N THR A 96 -6.24 -5.18 13.80
CA THR A 96 -6.26 -5.38 12.33
C THR A 96 -4.98 -6.02 11.80
N VAL A 97 -4.07 -6.44 12.67
CA VAL A 97 -2.85 -7.16 12.32
C VAL A 97 -2.82 -8.51 13.03
N THR A 98 -2.62 -9.58 12.24
CA THR A 98 -2.29 -10.91 12.75
C THR A 98 -0.85 -11.22 12.37
N VAL A 99 -0.01 -11.53 13.35
CA VAL A 99 1.39 -11.91 13.13
C VAL A 99 1.53 -13.42 13.25
N ASN A 100 2.01 -14.03 12.17
CA ASN A 100 2.42 -15.42 12.18
C ASN A 100 3.87 -15.51 12.66
N ASP A 101 4.20 -16.55 13.42
CA ASP A 101 5.57 -16.85 13.86
C ASP A 101 6.27 -15.69 14.59
N SER A 102 5.52 -14.93 15.41
CA SER A 102 6.01 -13.72 16.10
C SER A 102 7.27 -13.95 16.94
N GLU A 103 7.49 -15.17 17.43
CA GLU A 103 8.66 -15.53 18.21
C GLU A 103 9.98 -15.44 17.41
N LEU A 104 9.94 -15.53 16.06
CA LEU A 104 11.12 -15.28 15.21
C LEU A 104 11.62 -13.83 15.33
N LEU A 105 10.72 -12.89 15.63
CA LEU A 105 11.04 -11.48 15.88
C LEU A 105 11.34 -11.23 17.36
N LEU A 106 10.50 -11.75 18.26
CA LEU A 106 10.51 -11.40 19.68
C LEU A 106 11.65 -12.07 20.44
N GLU A 107 12.01 -13.31 20.13
CA GLU A 107 13.08 -14.01 20.85
C GLU A 107 14.44 -13.30 20.70
N PRO A 108 14.93 -12.93 19.50
CA PRO A 108 16.23 -12.29 19.34
C PRO A 108 16.31 -10.92 20.04
N VAL A 109 15.18 -10.22 20.14
CA VAL A 109 15.05 -8.97 20.89
C VAL A 109 15.14 -9.22 22.39
N ARG A 110 14.37 -10.20 22.91
CA ARG A 110 14.38 -10.59 24.34
C ARG A 110 15.76 -11.08 24.78
N SER A 111 16.48 -11.82 23.92
CA SER A 111 17.83 -12.33 24.18
C SER A 111 18.94 -11.31 23.91
N LYS A 112 18.61 -10.06 23.55
CA LYS A 112 19.55 -8.96 23.28
C LYS A 112 20.54 -9.22 22.13
N ARG A 113 20.23 -10.16 21.23
CA ARG A 113 21.00 -10.39 20.00
C ARG A 113 20.77 -9.30 18.95
N GLY A 114 19.62 -8.64 19.01
CA GLY A 114 19.12 -7.79 17.94
C GLY A 114 18.52 -8.61 16.80
N VAL A 115 17.80 -7.92 15.92
CA VAL A 115 17.09 -8.54 14.78
C VAL A 115 17.14 -7.61 13.57
N VAL A 116 17.31 -8.18 12.39
CA VAL A 116 17.19 -7.48 11.10
C VAL A 116 15.97 -8.05 10.38
N VAL A 117 15.01 -7.18 10.09
CA VAL A 117 13.80 -7.57 9.34
C VAL A 117 13.96 -7.10 7.90
N ALA A 118 14.17 -8.03 6.98
CA ALA A 118 14.24 -7.76 5.55
C ALA A 118 12.89 -8.07 4.91
N LEU A 119 12.25 -7.05 4.32
CA LEU A 119 10.92 -7.17 3.73
C LEU A 119 10.85 -6.54 2.33
N PRO A 120 10.06 -7.10 1.40
CA PRO A 120 9.80 -6.49 0.11
C PRO A 120 8.83 -5.31 0.26
N HIS A 121 8.73 -4.47 -0.78
CA HIS A 121 7.67 -3.46 -0.89
C HIS A 121 6.33 -4.13 -1.24
N ALA A 122 5.75 -4.86 -0.28
CA ALA A 122 4.52 -5.61 -0.45
C ALA A 122 3.52 -5.34 0.69
N GLY A 123 2.24 -5.30 0.35
CA GLY A 123 1.18 -5.01 1.30
C GLY A 123 1.32 -3.60 1.88
N ASN A 124 1.19 -3.49 3.20
CA ASN A 124 1.35 -2.24 3.93
C ASN A 124 2.40 -2.40 5.03
N TRP A 125 3.66 -2.13 4.69
CA TRP A 125 4.79 -2.26 5.60
C TRP A 125 4.81 -1.17 6.69
N ASP A 126 4.21 0.00 6.44
CA ASP A 126 4.08 1.05 7.45
C ASP A 126 3.12 0.60 8.57
N HIS A 127 2.03 -0.08 8.22
CA HIS A 127 1.12 -0.67 9.20
C HIS A 127 1.77 -1.83 9.96
N ALA A 128 2.52 -2.70 9.27
CA ALA A 128 3.29 -3.76 9.91
C ALA A 128 4.35 -3.21 10.88
N GLY A 129 4.99 -2.09 10.54
CA GLY A 129 5.97 -1.43 11.42
C GLY A 129 5.36 -0.63 12.57
N SER A 130 4.06 -0.31 12.50
CA SER A 130 3.33 0.37 13.58
C SER A 130 2.78 -0.60 14.64
N TYR A 131 2.68 -1.89 14.29
CA TYR A 131 2.31 -2.98 15.21
C TYR A 131 3.51 -3.39 16.06
#